data_AF-A0A918Z4B7-F1
#
_entry.id   AF-A0A918Z4B7-F1
#
_cell.length_a   1.000
_cell.length_b   1.000
_cell.length_c   1.000
_cell.angle_alpha   90.00
_cell.angle_beta   90.00
_cell.angle_gamma   90.00
#
_symmetry.space_group_name_H-M   'P 1'
#
loop_
_entity.id
_entity.type
_entity.pdbx_description
1 polymer ?
#
loop_
_entity_poly.entity_id
_entity_poly.type
_entity_poly.pdbx_seq_one_letter_code
_entity_poly.pdbx_strand_id
1 'polypeptide(L)'
;MWRNRAMCDFVQWLREHNRRTQGDVGLYGLDLYSLYRSADAVVGYLERTAPEHAATARRLLSCLDHVRDPQDYGYEAAAGLRQSCNAAIRRLIDDLARRADSLARTDAAALDAHFEAERNAHVVLRAEAYYRAMFDDRVHTWNLRDAHMVDTALALRRHLRMRGREGRIVIWAHNSHLGDARATEMGEHGEWNIGQLLREQIGAGRTLLVGFTTYTGHVTAAREWDQPPERRWVRPARRDSYEHAFHASGLDRFFLPLSQERGRTLGGPLLERAIGVVYRPESERASHYFDARLGEQFDAVFHLDETTAVEPLDIHERWVRHETPETYPFGV
;
A
#
# COMPACT_ATOMS: atom_id res chain seq x y z
N MET A 1 -2.03 0.07 12.06
CA MET A 1 -2.74 1.08 11.24
C MET A 1 -4.14 0.63 10.80
N TRP A 2 -4.30 -0.42 9.99
CA TRP A 2 -5.64 -0.84 9.49
C TRP A 2 -6.58 -1.54 10.49
N ARG A 3 -6.09 -1.91 11.68
CA ARG A 3 -6.88 -2.48 12.77
C ARG A 3 -7.58 -1.36 13.56
N ASN A 4 -8.58 -0.74 12.93
CA ASN A 4 -9.29 0.43 13.45
C ASN A 4 -10.81 0.31 13.22
N ARG A 5 -11.57 1.20 13.85
CA ARG A 5 -13.04 1.18 13.82
C ARG A 5 -13.62 1.42 12.43
N ALA A 6 -13.07 2.37 11.67
CA ALA A 6 -13.54 2.66 10.31
C ALA A 6 -13.37 1.45 9.37
N MET A 7 -12.26 0.71 9.48
CA MET A 7 -12.05 -0.52 8.72
C MET A 7 -12.98 -1.65 9.19
N CYS A 8 -13.24 -1.74 10.49
CA CYS A 8 -14.21 -2.70 11.02
C CYS A 8 -15.61 -2.45 10.45
N ASP A 9 -16.07 -1.19 10.50
CA ASP A 9 -17.36 -0.77 9.98
C ASP A 9 -17.46 -1.00 8.47
N PHE A 10 -16.39 -0.71 7.71
CA PHE A 10 -16.33 -0.98 6.28
C PHE A 10 -16.43 -2.48 5.96
N VAL A 11 -15.69 -3.34 6.66
CA VAL A 11 -15.74 -4.80 6.43
C VAL A 11 -17.11 -5.38 6.81
N GLN A 12 -17.72 -4.89 7.89
CA GLN A 12 -19.08 -5.27 8.27
C GLN A 12 -20.10 -4.87 7.20
N TRP A 13 -20.03 -3.63 6.73
CA TRP A 13 -20.86 -3.13 5.64
C TRP A 13 -20.65 -3.97 4.36
N LEU A 14 -19.41 -4.26 3.99
CA LEU A 14 -19.08 -5.02 2.79
C LEU A 14 -19.62 -6.45 2.86
N ARG A 15 -19.52 -7.09 4.03
CA ARG A 15 -20.11 -8.42 4.29
C ARG A 15 -21.62 -8.40 4.08
N GLU A 16 -22.31 -7.39 4.61
CA GLU A 16 -23.76 -7.30 4.48
C GLU A 16 -24.19 -6.91 3.05
N HIS A 17 -23.42 -6.06 2.37
CA HIS A 17 -23.61 -5.77 0.95
C HIS A 17 -23.52 -7.04 0.10
N ASN A 18 -22.44 -7.82 0.26
CA ASN A 18 -22.23 -9.07 -0.46
C ASN A 18 -23.29 -10.15 -0.18
N ARG A 19 -23.89 -10.16 1.01
CA ARG A 19 -25.03 -11.06 1.29
C ARG A 19 -26.26 -10.73 0.43
N ARG A 20 -26.48 -9.45 0.13
CA ARG A 20 -27.62 -8.99 -0.69
C ARG A 20 -27.34 -9.13 -2.18
N THR A 21 -26.10 -8.93 -2.60
CA THR A 21 -25.68 -8.95 -4.01
C THR A 21 -25.08 -10.30 -4.44
N GLN A 22 -25.08 -11.31 -3.56
CA GLN A 22 -24.52 -12.64 -3.84
C GLN A 22 -23.01 -12.63 -4.17
N GLY A 23 -22.24 -11.74 -3.54
CA GLY A 23 -20.77 -11.76 -3.58
C GLY A 23 -20.13 -10.91 -4.67
N ASP A 24 -20.78 -9.82 -5.08
CA ASP A 24 -20.33 -8.95 -6.17
C ASP A 24 -18.99 -8.23 -5.93
N VAL A 25 -18.55 -8.07 -4.68
CA VAL A 25 -17.36 -7.28 -4.33
C VAL A 25 -16.34 -8.11 -3.53
N GLY A 26 -15.09 -8.14 -3.99
CA GLY A 26 -13.98 -8.77 -3.27
C GLY A 26 -13.06 -7.75 -2.59
N LEU A 27 -12.39 -8.16 -1.52
CA LEU A 27 -11.36 -7.37 -0.82
C LEU A 27 -10.04 -8.16 -0.86
N TYR A 28 -8.99 -7.56 -1.41
CA TYR A 28 -7.73 -8.22 -1.69
C TYR A 28 -6.55 -7.38 -1.18
N GLY A 29 -5.52 -8.05 -0.66
CA GLY A 29 -4.24 -7.41 -0.30
C GLY A 29 -3.34 -7.26 -1.52
N LEU A 30 -2.57 -6.17 -1.56
CA LEU A 30 -1.64 -5.86 -2.66
C LEU A 30 -0.17 -5.87 -2.22
N ASP A 31 0.09 -5.70 -0.92
CA ASP A 31 1.41 -5.43 -0.36
C ASP A 31 2.25 -6.71 -0.14
N LEU A 32 3.55 -6.56 0.12
CA LEU A 32 4.52 -7.67 0.12
C LEU A 32 5.14 -7.99 1.50
N TYR A 33 4.73 -7.35 2.58
CA TYR A 33 5.37 -7.52 3.90
C TYR A 33 5.13 -8.90 4.55
N SER A 34 4.32 -9.77 3.97
CA SER A 34 3.93 -11.06 4.58
C SER A 34 4.83 -12.25 4.20
N LEU A 35 6.15 -12.05 4.03
CA LEU A 35 7.10 -13.08 3.53
C LEU A 35 6.83 -14.50 4.09
N TYR A 36 6.96 -14.68 5.41
CA TYR A 36 6.80 -16.01 6.03
C TYR A 36 5.37 -16.53 6.01
N ARG A 37 4.38 -15.66 6.25
CA ARG A 37 2.95 -16.06 6.19
C ARG A 37 2.58 -16.52 4.78
N SER A 38 3.12 -15.88 3.76
CA SER A 38 2.92 -16.27 2.37
C SER A 38 3.61 -17.59 2.04
N ALA A 39 4.82 -17.83 2.56
CA ALA A 39 5.49 -19.12 2.44
C ALA A 39 4.68 -20.25 3.08
N ASP A 40 4.20 -20.06 4.32
CA ASP A 40 3.35 -21.01 5.03
C ASP A 40 2.02 -21.26 4.29
N ALA A 41 1.42 -20.23 3.70
CA ALA A 41 0.19 -20.35 2.91
C ALA A 41 0.36 -21.22 1.66
N VAL A 42 1.48 -21.08 0.93
CA VAL A 42 1.80 -21.92 -0.24
C VAL A 42 1.97 -23.38 0.18
N VAL A 43 2.72 -23.64 1.24
CA VAL A 43 2.93 -24.99 1.77
C VAL A 43 1.59 -25.61 2.18
N GLY A 44 0.78 -24.88 2.96
CA GLY A 44 -0.52 -25.35 3.41
C GLY A 44 -1.50 -25.63 2.25
N TYR A 45 -1.46 -24.83 1.18
CA TYR A 45 -2.23 -25.10 -0.03
C TYR A 45 -1.81 -26.42 -0.69
N LEU A 46 -0.52 -26.66 -0.85
CA LEU A 46 -0.01 -27.89 -1.45
C LEU A 46 -0.27 -29.11 -0.56
N GLU A 47 -0.20 -28.99 0.77
CA GLU A 47 -0.56 -30.08 1.68
C GLU A 47 -1.99 -30.58 1.47
N ARG A 48 -2.93 -29.69 1.16
CA ARG A 48 -4.34 -30.05 0.94
C ARG A 48 -4.63 -30.58 -0.46
N THR A 49 -3.89 -30.10 -1.47
CA THR A 49 -4.24 -30.32 -2.89
C THR A 49 -3.28 -31.22 -3.64
N ALA A 50 -2.04 -31.36 -3.16
CA ALA A 50 -0.99 -32.21 -3.72
C ALA A 50 0.11 -32.47 -2.67
N PRO A 51 -0.15 -33.34 -1.68
CA PRO A 51 0.79 -33.64 -0.60
C PRO A 51 2.20 -34.04 -1.09
N GLU A 52 2.28 -34.71 -2.23
CA GLU A 52 3.54 -35.12 -2.86
C GLU A 52 4.41 -33.92 -3.30
N HIS A 53 3.78 -32.79 -3.63
CA HIS A 53 4.46 -31.54 -3.99
C HIS A 53 4.80 -30.69 -2.77
N ALA A 54 4.05 -30.81 -1.66
CA ALA A 54 4.28 -30.04 -0.44
C ALA A 54 5.69 -30.26 0.14
N ALA A 55 6.20 -31.50 0.12
CA ALA A 55 7.56 -31.81 0.56
C ALA A 55 8.63 -31.07 -0.27
N THR A 56 8.42 -30.97 -1.58
CA THR A 56 9.31 -30.22 -2.47
C THR A 56 9.25 -28.74 -2.18
N ALA A 57 8.06 -28.17 -1.96
CA ALA A 57 7.91 -26.76 -1.60
C ALA A 57 8.62 -26.40 -0.29
N ARG A 58 8.48 -27.21 0.77
CA ARG A 58 9.21 -26.98 2.03
C ARG A 58 10.73 -26.98 1.82
N ARG A 59 11.24 -27.93 1.03
CA ARG A 59 12.68 -27.97 0.69
C ARG A 59 13.12 -26.74 -0.12
N LEU A 60 12.32 -26.26 -1.06
CA LEU A 60 12.64 -25.07 -1.85
C LEU A 60 12.62 -23.80 -0.98
N LEU A 61 11.75 -23.76 0.04
CA LEU A 61 11.62 -22.63 0.95
C LEU A 61 12.55 -22.71 2.17
N SER A 62 13.32 -23.79 2.35
CA SER A 62 14.12 -24.01 3.56
C SER A 62 15.22 -22.98 3.78
N CYS A 63 15.61 -22.25 2.73
CA CYS A 63 16.54 -21.13 2.84
C CYS A 63 15.96 -19.93 3.64
N LEU A 64 14.66 -19.94 3.94
CA LEU A 64 13.99 -18.96 4.80
C LEU A 64 13.93 -19.40 6.28
N ASP A 65 14.10 -20.69 6.61
CA ASP A 65 13.64 -21.29 7.88
C ASP A 65 14.35 -20.82 9.16
N HIS A 66 15.52 -20.18 9.07
CA HIS A 66 16.36 -19.92 10.24
C HIS A 66 16.05 -18.63 11.02
N VAL A 67 15.43 -17.66 10.37
CA VAL A 67 15.02 -16.38 10.98
C VAL A 67 13.61 -16.15 10.50
N ARG A 68 12.68 -15.80 11.40
CA ARG A 68 11.28 -15.52 11.06
C ARG A 68 10.91 -14.04 11.17
N ASP A 69 11.90 -13.18 11.40
CA ASP A 69 11.79 -11.75 11.23
C ASP A 69 12.35 -11.31 9.86
N PRO A 70 11.55 -10.64 9.00
CA PRO A 70 12.01 -10.28 7.67
C PRO A 70 13.12 -9.20 7.63
N GLN A 71 13.20 -8.32 8.62
CA GLN A 71 14.25 -7.29 8.67
C GLN A 71 15.58 -7.93 9.05
N ASP A 72 15.57 -8.83 10.05
CA ASP A 72 16.74 -9.64 10.41
C ASP A 72 17.23 -10.48 9.22
N TYR A 73 16.31 -11.07 8.45
CA TYR A 73 16.65 -11.76 7.20
C TYR A 73 17.36 -10.84 6.21
N GLY A 74 16.85 -9.63 6.01
CA GLY A 74 17.46 -8.62 5.14
C GLY A 74 18.87 -8.24 5.58
N TYR A 75 19.07 -8.05 6.88
CA TYR A 75 20.36 -7.71 7.47
C TYR A 75 21.39 -8.83 7.27
N GLU A 76 21.02 -10.08 7.60
CA GLU A 76 21.89 -11.24 7.38
C GLU A 76 22.22 -11.45 5.91
N ALA A 77 21.27 -11.20 5.01
CA ALA A 77 21.47 -11.26 3.58
C ALA A 77 22.47 -10.21 3.08
N ALA A 78 22.38 -8.96 3.57
CA ALA A 78 23.30 -7.89 3.24
C ALA A 78 24.71 -8.14 3.80
N ALA A 79 24.80 -8.77 4.98
CA ALA A 79 26.06 -9.21 5.58
C ALA A 79 26.69 -10.44 4.87
N GLY A 80 26.07 -10.95 3.80
CA GLY A 80 26.57 -12.12 3.05
C GLY A 80 26.38 -13.45 3.77
N LEU A 81 25.67 -13.46 4.90
CA LEU A 81 25.39 -14.66 5.70
C LEU A 81 24.31 -15.54 5.07
N ARG A 82 23.58 -15.01 4.09
CA ARG A 82 22.55 -15.75 3.34
C ARG A 82 22.68 -15.67 1.84
N GLN A 83 22.68 -16.84 1.22
CA GLN A 83 22.44 -16.99 -0.21
C GLN A 83 21.00 -16.61 -0.56
N SER A 84 20.79 -16.19 -1.81
CA SER A 84 19.47 -15.83 -2.27
C SER A 84 18.59 -17.07 -2.47
N CYS A 85 17.34 -16.95 -2.05
CA CYS A 85 16.31 -17.97 -2.26
C CYS A 85 15.66 -17.89 -3.66
N ASN A 86 16.00 -16.88 -4.46
CA ASN A 86 15.31 -16.54 -5.71
C ASN A 86 15.15 -17.72 -6.67
N ALA A 87 16.21 -18.51 -6.89
CA ALA A 87 16.15 -19.64 -7.83
C ALA A 87 15.18 -20.72 -7.36
N ALA A 88 15.16 -21.02 -6.06
CA ALA A 88 14.27 -22.01 -5.48
C ALA A 88 12.80 -21.54 -5.49
N ILE A 89 12.56 -20.26 -5.18
CA ILE A 89 11.21 -19.67 -5.21
C ILE A 89 10.68 -19.60 -6.65
N ARG A 90 11.52 -19.23 -7.63
CA ARG A 90 11.14 -19.22 -9.05
C ARG A 90 10.74 -20.60 -9.54
N ARG A 91 11.52 -21.62 -9.18
CA ARG A 91 11.15 -23.01 -9.47
C ARG A 91 9.79 -23.38 -8.86
N LEU A 92 9.51 -22.96 -7.63
CA LEU A 92 8.21 -23.20 -6.99
C LEU A 92 7.07 -22.51 -7.75
N ILE A 93 7.28 -21.28 -8.22
CA ILE A 93 6.31 -20.56 -9.06
C ILE A 93 6.08 -21.30 -10.39
N ASP A 94 7.16 -21.76 -11.05
CA ASP A 94 7.04 -22.53 -12.29
C ASP A 94 6.30 -23.86 -12.07
N ASP A 95 6.54 -24.53 -10.95
CA ASP A 95 5.85 -25.76 -10.55
C ASP A 95 4.34 -25.51 -10.32
N LEU A 96 3.97 -24.37 -9.69
CA LEU A 96 2.58 -23.97 -9.52
C LEU A 96 1.91 -23.62 -10.86
N ALA A 97 2.57 -22.83 -11.71
CA ALA A 97 2.04 -22.41 -13.00
C ALA A 97 1.71 -23.60 -13.92
N ARG A 98 2.55 -24.65 -13.95
CA ARG A 98 2.27 -25.87 -14.72
C ARG A 98 1.04 -26.63 -14.21
N ARG A 99 0.66 -26.45 -12.95
CA ARG A 99 -0.54 -27.07 -12.38
C ARG A 99 -1.81 -26.26 -12.71
N ALA A 100 -1.70 -24.95 -12.92
CA ALA A 100 -2.83 -24.11 -13.32
C ALA A 100 -3.56 -24.66 -14.56
N ASP A 101 -2.81 -25.15 -15.56
CA ASP A 101 -3.36 -25.73 -16.79
C ASP A 101 -4.25 -26.96 -16.54
N SER A 102 -3.92 -27.76 -15.52
CA SER A 102 -4.73 -28.92 -15.12
C SER A 102 -5.99 -28.53 -14.34
N LEU A 103 -5.95 -27.37 -13.67
CA LEU A 103 -7.03 -26.81 -12.87
C LEU A 103 -7.99 -25.93 -13.68
N ALA A 104 -7.61 -25.51 -14.89
CA ALA A 104 -8.45 -24.70 -15.78
C ALA A 104 -9.82 -25.34 -16.11
N ARG A 105 -10.02 -26.63 -15.82
CA ARG A 105 -11.27 -27.38 -15.99
C ARG A 105 -11.99 -27.70 -14.67
N THR A 106 -11.47 -27.24 -13.53
CA THR A 106 -12.02 -27.49 -12.19
C THR A 106 -13.03 -26.42 -11.77
N ASP A 107 -13.66 -26.60 -10.60
CA ASP A 107 -14.60 -25.63 -10.07
C ASP A 107 -13.94 -24.27 -9.72
N ALA A 108 -14.82 -23.29 -9.54
CA ALA A 108 -14.49 -21.92 -9.19
C ALA A 108 -13.55 -21.75 -7.99
N ALA A 109 -13.82 -22.49 -6.91
CA ALA A 109 -13.15 -22.35 -5.64
C ALA A 109 -11.73 -22.93 -5.71
N ALA A 110 -11.55 -24.03 -6.46
CA ALA A 110 -10.23 -24.60 -6.71
C ALA A 110 -9.32 -23.63 -7.48
N LEU A 111 -9.88 -22.93 -8.48
CA LEU A 111 -9.15 -21.91 -9.25
C LEU A 111 -8.78 -20.69 -8.38
N ASP A 112 -9.69 -20.22 -7.53
CA ASP A 112 -9.42 -19.11 -6.61
C ASP A 112 -8.33 -19.49 -5.58
N ALA A 113 -8.41 -20.69 -5.00
CA ALA A 113 -7.40 -21.18 -4.06
C ALA A 113 -6.02 -21.37 -4.71
N HIS A 114 -5.98 -21.80 -5.97
CA HIS A 114 -4.73 -21.88 -6.73
C HIS A 114 -4.12 -20.51 -7.00
N PHE A 115 -4.93 -19.56 -7.48
CA PHE A 115 -4.50 -18.18 -7.70
C PHE A 115 -3.94 -17.55 -6.42
N GLU A 116 -4.58 -17.77 -5.27
CA GLU A 116 -4.08 -17.32 -3.97
C GLU A 116 -2.70 -17.91 -3.65
N ALA A 117 -2.50 -19.21 -3.89
CA ALA A 117 -1.21 -19.85 -3.67
C ALA A 117 -0.12 -19.31 -4.61
N GLU A 118 -0.42 -19.14 -5.90
CA GLU A 118 0.50 -18.50 -6.84
C GLU A 118 0.87 -17.09 -6.38
N ARG A 119 -0.11 -16.28 -5.98
CA ARG A 119 0.17 -14.92 -5.53
C ARG A 119 0.99 -14.87 -4.25
N ASN A 120 0.76 -15.77 -3.32
CA ASN A 120 1.62 -15.90 -2.14
C ASN A 120 3.05 -16.31 -2.52
N ALA A 121 3.25 -17.22 -3.48
CA ALA A 121 4.60 -17.57 -3.95
C ALA A 121 5.31 -16.37 -4.60
N HIS A 122 4.59 -15.54 -5.34
CA HIS A 122 5.12 -14.27 -5.85
C HIS A 122 5.42 -13.25 -4.74
N VAL A 123 4.61 -13.18 -3.67
CA VAL A 123 4.94 -12.36 -2.49
C VAL A 123 6.26 -12.84 -1.90
N VAL A 124 6.47 -14.15 -1.71
CA VAL A 124 7.74 -14.67 -1.19
C VAL A 124 8.93 -14.23 -2.06
N LEU A 125 8.80 -14.33 -3.38
CA LEU A 125 9.85 -13.90 -4.33
C LEU A 125 10.17 -12.41 -4.20
N ARG A 126 9.12 -11.56 -4.20
CA ARG A 126 9.29 -10.10 -4.21
C ARG A 126 9.69 -9.56 -2.83
N ALA A 127 9.18 -10.16 -1.76
CA ALA A 127 9.56 -9.81 -0.41
C ALA A 127 11.00 -10.19 -0.10
N GLU A 128 11.49 -11.35 -0.55
CA GLU A 128 12.91 -11.68 -0.44
C GLU A 128 13.78 -10.62 -1.12
N ALA A 129 13.48 -10.27 -2.37
CA ALA A 129 14.22 -9.22 -3.09
C ALA A 129 14.15 -7.86 -2.36
N TYR A 130 12.98 -7.50 -1.84
CA TYR A 130 12.77 -6.25 -1.09
C TYR A 130 13.62 -6.19 0.19
N TYR A 131 13.55 -7.21 1.06
CA TYR A 131 14.28 -7.21 2.32
C TYR A 131 15.80 -7.30 2.12
N ARG A 132 16.26 -8.01 1.08
CA ARG A 132 17.69 -8.00 0.72
C ARG A 132 18.17 -6.65 0.24
N ALA A 133 17.33 -5.91 -0.49
CA ALA A 133 17.65 -4.57 -0.99
C ALA A 133 17.50 -3.47 0.07
N MET A 134 16.84 -3.74 1.20
CA MET A 134 16.61 -2.77 2.28
C MET A 134 17.91 -2.18 2.85
N PHE A 135 19.03 -2.88 2.70
CA PHE A 135 20.35 -2.46 3.16
C PHE A 135 21.34 -2.21 2.01
N ASP A 136 20.88 -2.12 0.77
CA ASP A 136 21.70 -1.74 -0.41
C ASP A 136 21.24 -0.38 -0.95
N ASP A 137 22.06 0.66 -0.73
CA ASP A 137 21.76 2.05 -1.12
C ASP A 137 21.55 2.25 -2.63
N ARG A 138 21.90 1.28 -3.47
CA ARG A 138 21.76 1.37 -4.93
C ARG A 138 20.37 0.95 -5.43
N VAL A 139 19.52 0.39 -4.56
CA VAL A 139 18.22 -0.16 -4.96
C VAL A 139 17.09 0.62 -4.28
N HIS A 140 16.26 1.25 -5.09
CA HIS A 140 15.01 1.87 -4.61
C HIS A 140 14.01 0.78 -4.20
N THR A 141 14.02 0.41 -2.91
CA THR A 141 13.07 -0.57 -2.37
C THR A 141 11.61 -0.14 -2.54
N TRP A 142 11.37 1.18 -2.61
CA TRP A 142 10.10 1.78 -3.01
C TRP A 142 9.61 1.22 -4.35
N ASN A 143 10.48 1.24 -5.37
CA ASN A 143 10.16 0.79 -6.72
C ASN A 143 9.83 -0.70 -6.78
N LEU A 144 10.52 -1.53 -5.99
CA LEU A 144 10.24 -2.97 -5.89
C LEU A 144 8.84 -3.22 -5.32
N ARG A 145 8.45 -2.45 -4.30
CA ARG A 145 7.16 -2.58 -3.62
C ARG A 145 6.01 -2.17 -4.54
N ASP A 146 6.10 -1.01 -5.18
CA ASP A 146 5.03 -0.53 -6.06
C ASP A 146 4.91 -1.36 -7.33
N ALA A 147 6.02 -1.84 -7.90
CA ALA A 147 6.00 -2.79 -9.01
C ALA A 147 5.29 -4.11 -8.65
N HIS A 148 5.51 -4.62 -7.43
CA HIS A 148 4.78 -5.78 -6.93
C HIS A 148 3.27 -5.51 -6.80
N MET A 149 2.89 -4.37 -6.20
CA MET A 149 1.47 -4.02 -6.04
C MET A 149 0.74 -3.94 -7.38
N VAL A 150 1.39 -3.38 -8.41
CA VAL A 150 0.85 -3.33 -9.78
C VAL A 150 0.76 -4.72 -10.41
N ASP A 151 1.79 -5.56 -10.30
CA ASP A 151 1.75 -6.94 -10.79
C ASP A 151 0.58 -7.72 -10.17
N THR A 152 0.41 -7.61 -8.85
CA THR A 152 -0.69 -8.25 -8.11
C THR A 152 -2.06 -7.71 -8.58
N ALA A 153 -2.23 -6.40 -8.75
CA ALA A 153 -3.48 -5.81 -9.24
C ALA A 153 -3.84 -6.27 -10.66
N LEU A 154 -2.85 -6.35 -11.55
CA LEU A 154 -3.06 -6.81 -12.93
C LEU A 154 -3.31 -8.32 -13.00
N ALA A 155 -2.62 -9.11 -12.18
CA ALA A 155 -2.87 -10.55 -12.05
C ALA A 155 -4.30 -10.81 -11.54
N LEU A 156 -4.73 -10.09 -10.50
CA LEU A 156 -6.10 -10.14 -9.99
C LEU A 156 -7.12 -9.77 -11.07
N ARG A 157 -6.88 -8.71 -11.84
CA ARG A 157 -7.77 -8.32 -12.95
C ARG A 157 -7.92 -9.43 -13.99
N ARG A 158 -6.81 -10.08 -14.36
CA ARG A 158 -6.84 -11.22 -15.30
C ARG A 158 -7.63 -12.39 -14.72
N HIS A 159 -7.35 -12.74 -13.46
CA HIS A 159 -8.05 -13.79 -12.74
C HIS A 159 -9.57 -13.55 -12.68
N LEU A 160 -9.99 -12.38 -12.22
CA LEU A 160 -11.41 -12.02 -12.15
C LEU A 160 -12.11 -12.07 -13.51
N ARG A 161 -11.43 -11.66 -14.59
CA ARG A 161 -11.97 -11.77 -15.96
C ARG A 161 -12.14 -13.22 -16.41
N MET A 162 -11.20 -14.10 -16.08
CA MET A 162 -11.34 -15.54 -16.34
C MET A 162 -12.54 -16.14 -15.57
N ARG A 163 -12.88 -15.55 -14.41
CA ARG A 163 -14.09 -15.88 -13.64
C ARG A 163 -15.38 -15.24 -14.21
N GLY A 164 -15.31 -14.59 -15.37
CA GLY A 164 -16.45 -13.89 -15.98
C GLY A 164 -16.86 -12.59 -15.29
N ARG A 165 -16.00 -12.02 -14.43
CA ARG A 165 -16.27 -10.76 -13.73
C ARG A 165 -15.70 -9.58 -14.52
N GLU A 166 -16.57 -8.64 -14.87
CA GLU A 166 -16.21 -7.43 -15.65
C GLU A 166 -16.13 -6.15 -14.80
N GLY A 167 -16.08 -6.29 -13.48
CA GLY A 167 -16.04 -5.17 -12.53
C GLY A 167 -14.77 -4.30 -12.61
N ARG A 168 -14.85 -3.13 -11.99
CA ARG A 168 -13.71 -2.21 -11.80
C ARG A 168 -12.90 -2.63 -10.59
N ILE A 169 -11.62 -2.27 -10.57
CA ILE A 169 -10.75 -2.41 -9.40
C ILE A 169 -10.56 -1.03 -8.78
N VAL A 170 -10.78 -0.93 -7.47
CA VAL A 170 -10.44 0.24 -6.66
C VAL A 170 -9.19 -0.10 -5.87
N ILE A 171 -8.12 0.69 -6.04
CA ILE A 171 -6.90 0.56 -5.25
C ILE A 171 -6.95 1.62 -4.16
N TRP A 172 -7.01 1.16 -2.91
CA TRP A 172 -6.98 2.01 -1.73
C TRP A 172 -5.59 1.92 -1.10
N ALA A 173 -4.82 2.99 -1.26
CA ALA A 173 -3.49 3.14 -0.68
C ALA A 173 -3.24 4.62 -0.32
N HIS A 174 -2.07 4.92 0.23
CA HIS A 174 -1.64 6.28 0.56
C HIS A 174 -1.36 7.11 -0.72
N ASN A 175 -1.51 8.44 -0.69
CA ASN A 175 -1.29 9.33 -1.85
C ASN A 175 0.04 9.09 -2.57
N SER A 176 1.11 8.87 -1.80
CA SER A 176 2.46 8.58 -2.33
C SER A 176 2.49 7.37 -3.29
N HIS A 177 1.57 6.42 -3.14
CA HIS A 177 1.43 5.27 -4.04
C HIS A 177 0.46 5.56 -5.20
N LEU A 178 -0.54 6.41 -4.99
CA LEU A 178 -1.68 6.57 -5.89
C LEU A 178 -1.56 7.71 -6.90
N GLY A 179 -0.71 8.71 -6.65
CA GLY A 179 -0.47 9.80 -7.60
C GLY A 179 0.30 9.35 -8.85
N ASP A 180 0.52 10.25 -9.81
CA ASP A 180 1.49 10.05 -10.89
C ASP A 180 2.86 10.57 -10.44
N ALA A 181 3.77 9.67 -10.05
CA ALA A 181 5.07 10.05 -9.48
C ALA A 181 5.92 10.95 -10.40
N ARG A 182 5.72 10.92 -11.73
CA ARG A 182 6.42 11.80 -12.68
C ARG A 182 6.16 13.29 -12.43
N ALA A 183 5.06 13.60 -11.74
CA ALA A 183 4.68 14.96 -11.36
C ALA A 183 5.16 15.33 -9.94
N THR A 184 6.11 14.60 -9.37
CA THR A 184 6.58 14.75 -7.98
C THR A 184 8.09 14.65 -7.89
N GLU A 185 8.64 15.17 -6.79
CA GLU A 185 10.05 15.01 -6.40
C GLU A 185 10.49 13.53 -6.35
N MET A 186 9.57 12.59 -6.04
CA MET A 186 9.88 11.15 -6.08
C MET A 186 10.28 10.70 -7.48
N GLY A 187 9.55 11.16 -8.51
CA GLY A 187 9.87 10.88 -9.90
C GLY A 187 11.21 11.46 -10.35
N GLU A 188 11.57 12.63 -9.84
CA GLU A 188 12.88 13.26 -10.09
C GLU A 188 14.04 12.44 -9.51
N HIS A 189 13.79 11.72 -8.40
CA HIS A 189 14.74 10.77 -7.79
C HIS A 189 14.70 9.36 -8.39
N GLY A 190 13.98 9.14 -9.49
CA GLY A 190 13.88 7.84 -10.15
C GLY A 190 12.94 6.86 -9.47
N GLU A 191 12.11 7.33 -8.53
CA GLU A 191 11.07 6.52 -7.90
C GLU A 191 9.78 6.56 -8.74
N TRP A 192 9.09 5.43 -8.80
CA TRP A 192 7.77 5.31 -9.43
C TRP A 192 6.76 4.80 -8.42
N ASN A 193 5.48 4.98 -8.73
CA ASN A 193 4.40 4.51 -7.90
C ASN A 193 3.30 3.79 -8.69
N ILE A 194 2.32 3.21 -7.98
CA ILE A 194 1.20 2.49 -8.58
C ILE A 194 0.47 3.35 -9.63
N GLY A 195 0.18 4.61 -9.31
CA GLY A 195 -0.57 5.50 -10.19
C GLY A 195 0.13 5.74 -11.53
N GLN A 196 1.43 6.05 -11.51
CA GLN A 196 2.25 6.15 -12.73
C GLN A 196 2.26 4.83 -13.51
N LEU A 197 2.62 3.72 -12.86
CA LEU A 197 2.78 2.43 -13.53
C LEU A 197 1.48 1.95 -14.18
N LEU A 198 0.32 2.19 -13.56
CA LEU A 198 -0.97 1.87 -14.17
C LEU A 198 -1.27 2.78 -15.37
N ARG A 199 -1.01 4.08 -15.28
CA ARG A 199 -1.18 4.98 -16.44
C ARG A 199 -0.31 4.54 -17.62
N GLU A 200 0.92 4.10 -17.38
CA GLU A 200 1.83 3.60 -18.41
C GLU A 200 1.38 2.25 -19.01
N GLN A 201 0.94 1.30 -18.18
CA GLN A 201 0.65 -0.07 -18.62
C GLN A 201 -0.77 -0.27 -19.17
N ILE A 202 -1.78 0.43 -18.62
CA ILE A 202 -3.20 0.27 -19.02
C ILE A 202 -3.82 1.52 -19.64
N GLY A 203 -3.11 2.65 -19.58
CA GLY A 203 -3.48 3.92 -20.19
C GLY A 203 -4.19 4.89 -19.22
N ALA A 204 -3.91 6.18 -19.37
CA ALA A 204 -4.51 7.25 -18.57
C ALA A 204 -6.05 7.28 -18.67
N GLY A 205 -6.62 7.06 -19.84
CA GLY A 205 -8.09 7.01 -20.01
C GLY A 205 -8.80 5.84 -19.32
N ARG A 206 -8.04 4.89 -18.74
CA ARG A 206 -8.56 3.75 -17.97
C ARG A 206 -8.15 3.77 -16.50
N THR A 207 -7.47 4.83 -16.07
CA THR A 207 -6.88 4.95 -14.72
C THR A 207 -7.26 6.31 -14.15
N LEU A 208 -8.10 6.31 -13.12
CA LEU A 208 -8.48 7.52 -12.40
C LEU A 208 -7.69 7.60 -11.10
N LEU A 209 -6.89 8.65 -10.93
CA LEU A 209 -6.10 8.90 -9.72
C LEU A 209 -6.79 9.96 -8.86
N VAL A 210 -7.06 9.61 -7.60
CA VAL A 210 -7.76 10.51 -6.66
C VAL A 210 -6.92 10.65 -5.39
N GLY A 211 -6.54 11.88 -5.08
CA GLY A 211 -5.76 12.23 -3.90
C GLY A 211 -6.62 12.76 -2.75
N PHE A 212 -6.06 12.74 -1.55
CA PHE A 212 -6.67 13.32 -0.34
C PHE A 212 -5.71 14.31 0.31
N THR A 213 -6.20 15.47 0.73
CA THR A 213 -5.40 16.52 1.37
C THR A 213 -6.05 17.00 2.66
N THR A 214 -5.25 17.47 3.62
CA THR A 214 -5.75 18.05 4.87
C THR A 214 -4.87 19.18 5.39
N TYR A 215 -5.50 20.20 5.95
CA TYR A 215 -4.79 21.36 6.49
C TYR A 215 -4.27 21.12 7.92
N THR A 216 -5.11 20.58 8.81
CA THR A 216 -4.76 20.32 10.22
C THR A 216 -5.68 19.28 10.86
N GLY A 217 -5.64 19.15 12.18
CA GLY A 217 -6.48 18.24 12.95
C GLY A 217 -5.66 17.15 13.62
N HIS A 218 -6.17 15.92 13.62
CA HIS A 218 -5.47 14.78 14.22
C HIS A 218 -5.40 13.57 13.31
N VAL A 219 -4.31 12.82 13.42
CA VAL A 219 -4.09 11.55 12.75
C VAL A 219 -3.75 10.45 13.74
N THR A 220 -3.91 9.20 13.29
CA THR A 220 -3.43 8.02 13.99
C THR A 220 -2.09 7.62 13.40
N ALA A 221 -1.01 7.90 14.11
CA ALA A 221 0.33 7.63 13.63
C ALA A 221 1.25 7.26 14.79
N ALA A 222 2.30 6.49 14.49
CA ALA A 222 3.36 6.20 15.45
C ALA A 222 4.47 7.26 15.36
N ARG A 223 5.32 7.34 16.39
CA ARG A 223 6.56 8.15 16.35
C ARG A 223 7.64 7.52 15.48
N GLU A 224 7.72 6.19 15.51
CA GLU A 224 8.68 5.39 14.77
C GLU A 224 8.01 4.12 14.24
N TRP A 225 8.69 3.43 13.32
CA TRP A 225 8.25 2.12 12.84
C TRP A 225 8.12 1.13 14.02
N ASP A 226 7.14 0.24 13.90
CA ASP A 226 6.80 -0.80 14.88
C ASP A 226 6.46 -0.32 16.30
N GLN A 227 6.28 0.99 16.49
CA GLN A 227 5.76 1.55 17.75
C GLN A 227 4.21 1.56 17.77
N PRO A 228 3.58 1.55 18.96
CA PRO A 228 2.14 1.67 19.09
C PRO A 228 1.57 2.94 18.43
N PRO A 229 0.33 2.89 17.92
CA PRO A 229 -0.32 4.06 17.35
C PRO A 229 -0.66 5.10 18.43
N GLU A 230 -0.43 6.37 18.10
CA GLU A 230 -0.76 7.53 18.95
C GLU A 230 -1.73 8.45 18.21
N ARG A 231 -2.56 9.18 18.96
CA ARG A 231 -3.35 10.28 18.42
C ARG A 231 -2.44 11.49 18.35
N ARG A 232 -2.08 11.93 17.14
CA ARG A 232 -1.11 13.00 16.93
C ARG A 232 -1.75 14.24 16.32
N TRP A 233 -1.39 15.41 16.84
CA TRP A 233 -1.83 16.69 16.27
C TRP A 233 -1.08 16.99 14.97
N VAL A 234 -1.80 17.19 13.87
CA VAL A 234 -1.22 17.61 12.60
C VAL A 234 -1.03 19.12 12.61
N ARG A 235 0.22 19.58 12.50
CA ARG A 235 0.53 21.02 12.45
C ARG A 235 -0.25 21.68 11.31
N PRO A 236 -0.69 22.95 11.46
CA PRO A 236 -1.25 23.69 10.34
C PRO A 236 -0.34 23.65 9.11
N ALA A 237 -0.93 23.51 7.92
CA ALA A 237 -0.16 23.37 6.71
C ALA A 237 0.78 24.55 6.48
N ARG A 238 1.96 24.25 5.93
CA ARG A 238 2.91 25.28 5.55
C ARG A 238 2.33 26.22 4.50
N ARG A 239 2.66 27.51 4.58
CA ARG A 239 2.12 28.55 3.66
C ARG A 239 2.46 28.32 2.18
N ASP A 240 3.52 27.56 1.91
CA ASP A 240 4.02 27.19 0.58
C ASP A 240 3.51 25.82 0.10
N SER A 241 2.40 25.32 0.67
CA SER A 241 1.81 24.02 0.34
C SER A 241 0.41 24.12 -0.28
N TYR A 242 0.02 23.09 -1.03
CA TYR A 242 -1.34 22.98 -1.59
C TYR A 242 -2.40 22.93 -0.48
N GLU A 243 -2.13 22.26 0.64
CA GLU A 243 -3.08 22.18 1.76
C GLU A 243 -3.38 23.58 2.33
N HIS A 244 -2.38 24.47 2.40
CA HIS A 244 -2.61 25.85 2.83
C HIS A 244 -3.37 26.67 1.80
N ALA A 245 -3.07 26.50 0.51
CA ALA A 245 -3.82 27.15 -0.56
C ALA A 245 -5.31 26.75 -0.55
N PHE A 246 -5.60 25.49 -0.26
CA PHE A 246 -6.95 24.98 -0.09
C PHE A 246 -7.63 25.53 1.16
N HIS A 247 -6.95 25.56 2.31
CA HIS A 247 -7.46 26.22 3.52
C HIS A 247 -7.81 27.70 3.28
N ALA A 248 -6.94 28.43 2.57
CA ALA A 248 -7.14 29.85 2.26
C ALA A 248 -8.37 30.13 1.38
N SER A 249 -8.96 29.12 0.75
CA SER A 249 -10.23 29.25 0.03
C SER A 249 -11.43 29.48 0.96
N GLY A 250 -11.29 29.15 2.26
CA GLY A 250 -12.37 29.22 3.25
C GLY A 250 -13.39 28.08 3.16
N LEU A 251 -13.13 27.05 2.35
CA LEU A 251 -13.99 25.88 2.19
C LEU A 251 -13.50 24.73 3.08
N ASP A 252 -14.35 24.24 3.99
CA ASP A 252 -14.02 23.15 4.92
C ASP A 252 -13.80 21.80 4.21
N ARG A 253 -14.69 21.42 3.30
CA ARG A 253 -14.63 20.12 2.60
C ARG A 253 -15.08 20.28 1.16
N PHE A 254 -14.27 19.77 0.24
CA PHE A 254 -14.62 19.81 -1.17
C PHE A 254 -13.99 18.67 -1.96
N PHE A 255 -14.62 18.41 -3.10
CA PHE A 255 -14.07 17.58 -4.16
C PHE A 255 -13.71 18.48 -5.33
N LEU A 256 -12.44 18.44 -5.75
CA LEU A 256 -11.93 19.24 -6.85
C LEU A 256 -11.51 18.33 -8.01
N PRO A 257 -12.30 18.25 -9.08
CA PRO A 257 -11.86 17.66 -10.34
C PRO A 257 -10.74 18.51 -10.96
N LEU A 258 -9.60 17.90 -11.23
CA LEU A 258 -8.41 18.53 -11.79
C LEU A 258 -8.38 18.35 -13.31
N SER A 259 -9.40 18.88 -14.00
CA SER A 259 -9.35 18.97 -15.47
C SER A 259 -8.09 19.71 -15.91
N GLN A 260 -7.61 19.49 -17.15
CA GLN A 260 -6.40 20.14 -17.66
C GLN A 260 -6.39 21.66 -17.44
N GLU A 261 -7.55 22.33 -17.53
CA GLU A 261 -7.68 23.76 -17.29
C GLU A 261 -7.50 24.11 -15.81
N ARG A 262 -8.22 23.43 -14.91
CA ARG A 262 -8.16 23.68 -13.46
C ARG A 262 -6.81 23.31 -12.86
N GLY A 263 -6.21 22.22 -13.34
CA GLY A 263 -4.86 21.80 -12.98
C GLY A 263 -3.82 22.87 -13.30
N ARG A 264 -3.95 23.55 -14.45
CA ARG A 264 -3.09 24.69 -14.81
C ARG A 264 -3.32 25.91 -13.92
N THR A 265 -4.56 26.16 -13.48
CA THR A 265 -4.89 27.28 -12.58
C THR A 265 -4.27 27.14 -11.19
N LEU A 266 -4.07 25.89 -10.72
CA LEU A 266 -3.38 25.63 -9.44
C LEU A 266 -1.91 26.03 -9.46
N GLY A 267 -1.34 26.33 -10.62
CA GLY A 267 0.01 26.86 -10.75
C GLY A 267 1.10 25.80 -10.58
N GLY A 268 2.35 26.28 -10.56
CA GLY A 268 3.58 25.50 -10.56
C GLY A 268 3.78 24.58 -9.34
N PRO A 269 4.99 24.03 -9.17
CA PRO A 269 5.25 23.11 -8.08
C PRO A 269 5.06 23.82 -6.73
N LEU A 270 4.26 23.21 -5.86
CA LEU A 270 4.14 23.56 -4.45
C LEU A 270 4.41 22.31 -3.62
N LEU A 271 4.58 22.51 -2.32
CA LEU A 271 4.71 21.37 -1.41
C LEU A 271 3.37 20.64 -1.28
N GLU A 272 3.42 19.32 -1.31
CA GLU A 272 2.32 18.43 -0.93
C GLU A 272 2.68 17.69 0.34
N ARG A 273 1.71 17.58 1.26
CA ARG A 273 1.92 16.84 2.51
C ARG A 273 1.56 15.36 2.37
N ALA A 274 2.47 14.51 2.81
CA ALA A 274 2.31 13.06 2.90
C ALA A 274 2.63 12.54 4.31
N ILE A 275 1.57 12.34 5.10
CA ILE A 275 1.68 11.71 6.43
C ILE A 275 1.27 10.24 6.33
N GLY A 276 2.25 9.35 6.48
CA GLY A 276 2.05 7.91 6.48
C GLY A 276 1.72 7.34 7.87
N VAL A 277 2.13 6.08 8.09
CA VAL A 277 1.95 5.39 9.38
C VAL A 277 2.80 5.97 10.52
N VAL A 278 3.83 6.74 10.16
CA VAL A 278 4.67 7.51 11.07
C VAL A 278 4.43 8.99 10.82
N TYR A 279 4.31 9.77 11.89
CA TYR A 279 4.25 11.23 11.81
C TYR A 279 5.29 11.85 12.76
N ARG A 280 6.13 12.74 12.24
CA ARG A 280 7.21 13.45 12.94
C ARG A 280 7.02 14.97 12.77
N PRO A 281 6.24 15.63 13.63
CA PRO A 281 5.99 17.08 13.53
C PRO A 281 7.26 17.92 13.68
N GLU A 282 8.27 17.38 14.39
CA GLU A 282 9.54 18.04 14.68
C GLU A 282 10.40 18.22 13.41
N SER A 283 10.27 17.32 12.43
CA SER A 283 10.98 17.32 11.14
C SER A 283 10.03 17.38 9.93
N GLU A 284 8.81 17.90 10.11
CA GLU A 284 7.70 17.72 9.16
C GLU A 284 8.03 18.10 7.71
N ARG A 285 8.72 19.22 7.46
CA ARG A 285 9.11 19.63 6.09
C ARG A 285 10.01 18.60 5.40
N ALA A 286 10.94 18.00 6.13
CA ALA A 286 11.89 17.04 5.57
C ALA A 286 11.28 15.62 5.49
N SER A 287 10.37 15.28 6.41
CA SER A 287 9.83 13.93 6.53
C SER A 287 8.49 13.70 5.82
N HIS A 288 7.70 14.77 5.62
CA HIS A 288 6.29 14.67 5.22
C HIS A 288 5.90 15.65 4.13
N TYR A 289 6.84 16.34 3.50
CA TYR A 289 6.57 17.24 2.38
C TYR A 289 7.53 16.97 1.24
N PHE A 290 6.99 16.97 0.03
CA PHE A 290 7.74 16.89 -1.22
C PHE A 290 7.19 17.88 -2.24
N ASP A 291 8.02 18.27 -3.21
CA ASP A 291 7.56 19.12 -4.30
C ASP A 291 6.67 18.35 -5.29
N ALA A 292 5.51 18.91 -5.62
CA ALA A 292 4.51 18.25 -6.45
C ALA A 292 3.84 19.23 -7.42
N ARG A 293 3.41 18.71 -8.57
CA ARG A 293 2.46 19.37 -9.48
C ARG A 293 1.11 18.68 -9.35
N LEU A 294 0.27 19.14 -8.41
CA LEU A 294 -0.95 18.42 -8.01
C LEU A 294 -1.89 18.12 -9.19
N GLY A 295 -2.03 19.06 -10.12
CA GLY A 295 -2.87 18.93 -11.32
C GLY A 295 -2.37 17.91 -12.36
N GLU A 296 -1.11 17.50 -12.28
CA GLU A 296 -0.54 16.44 -13.12
C GLU A 296 -0.49 15.11 -12.37
N GLN A 297 -0.34 15.18 -11.04
CA GLN A 297 -0.29 14.02 -10.15
C GLN A 297 -1.65 13.31 -10.04
N PHE A 298 -2.75 14.04 -9.88
CA PHE A 298 -4.09 13.48 -9.68
C PHE A 298 -5.10 13.99 -10.70
N ASP A 299 -6.13 13.19 -10.98
CA ASP A 299 -7.29 13.61 -11.78
C ASP A 299 -8.33 14.34 -10.93
N ALA A 300 -8.33 14.10 -9.61
CA ALA A 300 -9.14 14.84 -8.66
C ALA A 300 -8.57 14.75 -7.24
N VAL A 301 -8.96 15.69 -6.38
CA VAL A 301 -8.57 15.68 -4.96
C VAL A 301 -9.80 15.91 -4.08
N PHE A 302 -9.88 15.14 -2.99
CA PHE A 302 -10.71 15.48 -1.84
C PHE A 302 -9.89 16.30 -0.85
N HIS A 303 -10.43 17.42 -0.41
CA HIS A 303 -9.87 18.21 0.68
C HIS A 303 -10.75 18.12 1.91
N LEU A 304 -10.13 17.91 3.06
CA LEU A 304 -10.72 17.95 4.39
C LEU A 304 -9.87 18.89 5.24
N ASP A 305 -10.35 20.11 5.48
CA ASP A 305 -9.56 21.15 6.16
C ASP A 305 -9.10 20.68 7.54
N GLU A 306 -10.04 20.18 8.35
CA GLU A 306 -9.76 19.54 9.64
C GLU A 306 -10.10 18.05 9.64
N THR A 307 -9.17 17.24 10.17
CA THR A 307 -9.34 15.79 10.33
C THR A 307 -9.39 15.35 11.78
N THR A 308 -9.97 14.18 12.03
CA THR A 308 -9.92 13.49 13.33
C THR A 308 -9.22 12.16 13.17
N ALA A 309 -8.54 11.72 14.23
CA ALA A 309 -7.73 10.51 14.19
C ALA A 309 -8.63 9.26 14.15
N VAL A 310 -8.28 8.30 13.29
CA VAL A 310 -9.02 7.04 13.17
C VAL A 310 -8.83 6.19 14.44
N GLU A 311 -9.93 5.80 15.07
CA GLU A 311 -9.89 5.10 16.35
C GLU A 311 -9.35 3.65 16.20
N PRO A 312 -8.21 3.28 16.83
CA PRO A 312 -7.71 1.91 16.83
C PRO A 312 -8.66 1.01 17.63
N LEU A 313 -8.75 -0.27 17.26
CA LEU A 313 -9.56 -1.23 18.03
C LEU A 313 -8.93 -1.59 19.38
N ASP A 314 -7.60 -1.59 19.44
CA ASP A 314 -6.84 -1.80 20.67
C ASP A 314 -6.46 -0.42 21.22
N ILE A 315 -7.25 0.07 22.17
CA ILE A 315 -6.99 1.37 22.82
C ILE A 315 -5.93 1.16 23.90
N HIS A 316 -4.75 1.74 23.69
CA HIS A 316 -3.66 1.76 24.67
C HIS A 316 -3.59 3.10 25.41
N GLU A 317 -2.95 3.16 26.57
CA GLU A 317 -2.84 4.38 27.40
C GLU A 317 -2.31 5.60 26.63
N ARG A 318 -1.38 5.39 25.68
CA ARG A 318 -0.82 6.45 24.83
C ARG A 318 -1.82 7.05 23.84
N TRP A 319 -2.84 6.31 23.44
CA TRP A 319 -3.91 6.81 22.58
C TRP A 319 -4.81 7.83 23.29
N VAL A 320 -4.97 7.65 24.61
CA VAL A 320 -5.86 8.47 25.45
C VAL A 320 -5.17 9.78 25.88
N ARG A 321 -3.83 9.82 25.94
CA ARG A 321 -3.11 11.05 26.25
C ARG A 321 -3.32 12.06 25.13
N HIS A 322 -4.11 13.10 25.40
CA HIS A 322 -4.20 14.28 24.54
C HIS A 322 -2.79 14.88 24.39
N GLU A 323 -2.24 14.88 23.17
CA GLU A 323 -1.19 15.83 22.83
C GLU A 323 -1.83 17.22 22.95
N THR A 324 -1.57 17.91 24.07
CA THR A 324 -1.91 19.32 24.22
C THR A 324 -1.19 20.08 23.11
N PRO A 325 -1.87 20.92 22.31
CA PRO A 325 -1.17 21.77 21.36
C PRO A 325 -0.09 22.56 22.10
N GLU A 326 1.16 22.54 21.64
CA GLU A 326 2.30 23.23 22.29
C GLU A 326 2.16 24.78 22.33
N THR A 327 0.97 25.31 22.05
CA THR A 327 0.70 26.75 21.90
C THR A 327 -0.38 27.30 22.83
N TYR A 328 -0.61 26.72 24.02
CA TYR A 328 -1.54 27.34 24.98
C TYR A 328 -1.11 27.32 26.46
N PRO A 329 -1.33 28.43 27.22
CA PRO A 329 -1.85 29.73 26.80
C PRO A 329 -0.76 30.78 26.57
N PHE A 330 -1.01 31.65 25.60
CA PHE A 330 -0.38 32.96 25.52
C PHE A 330 -0.48 33.68 26.87
N GLY A 331 0.67 34.13 27.38
CA GLY A 331 0.74 35.10 28.46
C GLY A 331 0.18 36.44 27.97
N VAL A 332 -0.50 37.11 28.91
CA VAL A 332 -1.05 38.47 28.84
C VAL A 332 -0.06 39.47 28.26
#